data_AF-A0A7S1DBK6-F1
#
_entry.id   AF-A0A7S1DBK6-F1
#
_cell.length_a   1.000
_cell.length_b   1.000
_cell.length_c   1.000
_cell.angle_alpha   90.00
_cell.angle_beta   90.00
_cell.angle_gamma   90.00
#
_symmetry.space_group_name_H-M   'P 1'
#
loop_
_entity.id
_entity.type
_entity.pdbx_description
1 polymer ?
#
loop_
_entity_poly.entity_id
_entity_poly.type
_entity_poly.pdbx_seq_one_letter_code
_entity_poly.pdbx_strand_id
1 'polypeptide(L)'
;ASLSKSFADESLETYVVSAGEACLVLLCWHLPTISDYWKNGVDYIEHLLRSQVLAAIGREVQPNDFDSFMSFHSQKILGPAYAPKPFSYAVRRPDHFPDGMLSIEYDVVDKVDPIETLVRHVPGLNAPPILMPISATTTVEMVGARYLHGWVRHRFPTSSRQQVRLAARARQFCAFVVMIGKMSGPNRFNPKEAIIVQNKDEVLIPLLLNEIATAKQFNNAISSLSAEQQSFARAFRSMQLESSVAGVCVVQLKPQLEVLLGLPGDALTKEIRLTKDLMTLFLEHQIPSDLLSYDGPEDATVKEKLDCVKAHVKSVMDVIEETKLKELEERVKKAMARKKAAAEAKRARRKQKKMVSGEAATMDDNAEEESEEDDDDDEAPEVPSSAGFPLDPPPDPLDGIDWSNAFQ
;
A
#
# COMPACT_ATOMS: atom_id res chain seq x y z
N ALA A 1 -1.73 68.57 18.49
CA ALA A 1 -1.01 69.74 17.95
C ALA A 1 0.17 70.07 18.84
N SER A 2 1.38 69.58 18.54
CA SER A 2 2.67 70.12 19.04
C SER A 2 3.93 69.37 18.57
N LEU A 3 3.88 68.31 17.76
CA LEU A 3 5.10 67.60 17.31
C LEU A 3 5.84 68.29 16.15
N SER A 4 5.21 69.26 15.47
CA SER A 4 5.82 69.99 14.35
C SER A 4 6.64 71.21 14.77
N LYS A 5 6.70 71.52 16.08
CA LYS A 5 7.47 72.67 16.61
C LYS A 5 8.82 72.28 17.23
N SER A 6 9.15 70.99 17.24
CA SER A 6 10.34 70.43 17.88
C SER A 6 11.47 70.07 16.91
N PHE A 7 11.30 70.29 15.61
CA PHE A 7 12.40 70.17 14.63
C PHE A 7 13.00 71.55 14.42
N ALA A 8 14.22 71.73 14.92
CA ALA A 8 14.99 72.96 14.77
C ALA A 8 15.65 73.03 13.38
N ASP A 9 15.90 74.28 12.98
CA ASP A 9 16.49 74.79 11.75
C ASP A 9 17.56 73.92 11.05
N GLU A 10 17.50 73.98 9.72
CA GLU A 10 18.19 73.18 8.72
C GLU A 10 19.69 73.53 8.53
N SER A 11 20.44 73.82 9.60
CA SER A 11 21.82 74.34 9.45
C SER A 11 22.92 73.85 10.41
N LEU A 12 22.73 72.75 11.15
CA LEU A 12 23.83 72.17 11.93
C LEU A 12 23.87 70.63 11.83
N GLU A 13 24.64 70.12 10.87
CA GLU A 13 25.27 68.80 10.99
C GLU A 13 26.25 68.85 12.17
N THR A 14 25.91 68.22 13.31
CA THR A 14 26.81 67.43 14.17
C THR A 14 26.10 66.91 15.44
N TYR A 15 25.80 65.61 15.46
CA TYR A 15 25.77 64.74 16.66
C TYR A 15 24.88 65.08 17.87
N VAL A 16 23.69 65.66 17.70
CA VAL A 16 22.70 65.66 18.79
C VAL A 16 21.38 65.15 18.26
N VAL A 17 21.11 63.85 18.47
CA VAL A 17 19.78 63.27 18.28
C VAL A 17 18.81 64.16 19.05
N SER A 18 17.78 64.71 18.38
CA SER A 18 16.83 65.56 19.09
C SER A 18 16.18 64.73 20.20
N ALA A 19 15.90 65.33 21.36
CA ALA A 19 15.30 64.60 22.47
C ALA A 19 13.98 63.89 22.04
N GLY A 20 13.28 64.45 21.06
CA GLY A 20 12.09 63.85 20.45
C GLY A 20 12.42 62.61 19.62
N GLU A 21 13.44 62.67 18.77
CA GLU A 21 13.90 61.53 17.96
C GLU A 21 14.46 60.40 18.81
N ALA A 22 15.26 60.74 19.84
CA ALA A 22 15.80 59.76 20.79
C ALA A 22 14.66 59.05 21.53
N CYS A 23 13.64 59.79 21.95
CA CYS A 23 12.46 59.24 22.62
C CYS A 23 11.64 58.36 21.67
N LEU A 24 11.49 58.76 20.40
CA LEU A 24 10.77 57.98 19.38
C LEU A 24 11.51 56.67 19.06
N VAL A 25 12.83 56.70 18.92
CA VAL A 25 13.66 55.50 18.72
C VAL A 25 13.58 54.58 19.93
N LEU A 26 13.66 55.13 21.15
CA LEU A 26 13.51 54.36 22.39
C LEU A 26 12.11 53.71 22.49
N LEU A 27 11.05 54.46 22.15
CA LEU A 27 9.68 53.93 22.12
C LEU A 27 9.53 52.83 21.06
N CYS A 28 10.05 53.04 19.86
CA CYS A 28 10.04 52.02 18.79
C CYS A 28 10.84 50.78 19.19
N TRP A 29 11.90 50.92 19.99
CA TRP A 29 12.68 49.80 20.52
C TRP A 29 11.94 49.00 21.60
N HIS A 30 11.18 49.68 22.46
CA HIS A 30 10.40 49.03 23.52
C HIS A 30 8.99 48.56 23.09
N LEU A 31 8.45 49.08 21.99
CA LEU A 31 7.12 48.72 21.49
C LEU A 31 6.93 47.20 21.29
N PRO A 32 7.88 46.48 20.65
CA PRO A 32 7.78 45.03 20.49
C PRO A 32 7.77 44.31 21.83
N THR A 33 8.60 44.75 22.78
CA THR A 33 8.68 44.17 24.13
C THR A 33 7.37 44.36 24.89
N ILE A 34 6.75 45.54 24.81
CA ILE A 34 5.45 45.81 25.43
C ILE A 34 4.35 44.98 24.76
N SER A 35 4.40 44.85 23.44
CA SER A 35 3.47 44.00 22.67
C SER A 35 3.58 42.53 23.06
N ASP A 36 4.81 42.03 23.27
CA ASP A 36 5.05 40.67 23.74
C ASP A 36 4.55 40.47 25.18
N TYR A 37 4.80 41.42 26.08
CA TYR A 37 4.26 41.36 27.44
C TYR A 37 2.73 41.38 27.45
N TRP A 38 2.11 42.17 26.59
CA TRP A 38 0.66 42.21 26.45
C TRP A 38 0.12 40.88 25.92
N LYS A 39 0.71 40.34 24.85
CA LYS A 39 0.35 39.04 24.29
C LYS A 39 0.47 37.93 25.35
N ASN A 40 1.60 37.88 26.06
CA ASN A 40 1.82 36.91 27.14
C ASN A 40 0.83 37.08 28.29
N GLY A 41 0.47 38.31 28.63
CA GLY A 41 -0.54 38.60 29.65
C GLY A 41 -1.93 38.08 29.24
N VAL A 42 -2.32 38.30 27.99
CA VAL A 42 -3.58 37.78 27.44
C VAL A 42 -3.55 36.25 27.37
N ASP A 43 -2.47 35.66 26.86
CA ASP A 43 -2.29 34.20 26.76
C ASP A 43 -2.35 33.55 28.16
N TYR A 44 -1.77 34.19 29.18
CA TYR A 44 -1.83 33.71 30.57
C TYR A 44 -3.26 33.75 31.13
N ILE A 45 -3.99 34.85 30.92
CA ILE A 45 -5.38 34.97 31.37
C ILE A 45 -6.26 33.93 30.65
N GLU A 46 -6.07 33.75 29.34
CA GLU A 46 -6.79 32.74 28.56
C GLU A 46 -6.50 31.33 29.08
N HIS A 47 -5.24 31.01 29.36
CA HIS A 47 -4.86 29.73 29.93
C HIS A 47 -5.44 29.50 31.34
N LEU A 48 -5.43 30.53 32.18
CA LEU A 48 -6.05 30.49 33.51
C LEU A 48 -7.57 30.24 33.42
N LEU A 49 -8.27 30.98 32.55
CA LEU A 49 -9.71 30.79 32.36
C LEU A 49 -10.02 29.40 31.77
N ARG A 50 -9.25 28.95 30.78
CA ARG A 50 -9.42 27.61 30.19
C ARG A 50 -9.21 26.51 31.23
N SER A 51 -8.17 26.61 32.05
CA SER A 51 -7.90 25.62 33.10
C SER A 51 -8.98 25.60 34.18
N GLN A 52 -9.53 26.76 34.58
CA GLN A 52 -10.66 26.82 35.50
C GLN A 52 -11.92 26.18 34.91
N VAL A 53 -12.22 26.44 33.64
CA VAL A 53 -13.37 25.82 32.96
C VAL A 53 -13.17 24.31 32.81
N LEU A 54 -11.96 23.86 32.46
CA LEU A 54 -11.63 22.44 32.40
C LEU A 54 -11.75 21.76 33.76
N ALA A 55 -11.34 22.42 34.84
CA ALA A 55 -11.50 21.91 36.20
C ALA A 55 -12.98 21.84 36.63
N ALA A 56 -13.80 22.80 36.19
CA ALA A 56 -15.23 22.83 36.51
C ALA A 56 -16.06 21.80 35.72
N ILE A 57 -15.73 21.56 34.43
CA ILE A 57 -16.43 20.61 33.56
C ILE A 57 -15.87 19.18 33.76
N GLY A 58 -14.58 19.06 34.08
CA GLY A 58 -13.90 17.80 34.39
C GLY A 58 -13.33 17.04 33.18
N ARG A 59 -13.61 17.45 31.93
CA ARG A 59 -13.06 16.82 30.72
C ARG A 59 -13.04 17.78 29.52
N GLU A 60 -11.99 17.71 28.72
CA GLU A 60 -11.93 18.33 27.40
C GLU A 60 -12.49 17.37 26.34
N VAL A 61 -13.43 17.83 25.52
CA VAL A 61 -13.97 17.02 24.41
C VAL A 61 -12.95 17.00 23.28
N GLN A 62 -12.37 15.83 23.04
CA GLN A 62 -11.46 15.61 21.92
C GLN A 62 -12.22 15.17 20.65
N PRO A 63 -11.62 15.31 19.46
CA PRO A 63 -12.18 14.79 18.22
C PRO A 63 -12.59 13.31 18.30
N ASN A 64 -11.76 12.48 18.95
CA ASN A 64 -12.04 11.06 19.14
C ASN A 64 -13.28 10.81 20.04
N ASP A 65 -13.53 11.70 21.00
CA ASP A 65 -14.72 11.63 21.86
C ASP A 65 -15.98 11.95 21.05
N PHE A 66 -15.87 12.89 20.11
CA PHE A 66 -16.96 13.23 19.20
C PHE A 66 -17.26 12.08 18.24
N ASP A 67 -16.24 11.44 17.67
CA ASP A 67 -16.44 10.26 16.81
C ASP A 67 -17.14 9.14 17.58
N SER A 68 -16.68 8.85 18.81
CA SER A 68 -17.30 7.85 19.69
C SER A 68 -18.76 8.20 20.02
N PHE A 69 -19.03 9.48 20.29
CA PHE A 69 -20.38 9.99 20.53
C PHE A 69 -21.28 9.79 19.30
N MET A 70 -20.78 10.12 18.10
CA MET A 70 -21.52 9.96 16.85
C MET A 70 -21.82 8.49 16.55
N SER A 71 -20.85 7.58 16.73
CA SER A 71 -21.08 6.14 16.57
C SER A 71 -22.15 5.64 17.52
N PHE A 72 -22.08 5.99 18.81
CA PHE A 72 -23.09 5.61 19.81
C PHE A 72 -24.49 6.15 19.46
N HIS A 73 -24.60 7.41 19.09
CA HIS A 73 -25.88 8.03 18.78
C HIS A 73 -26.47 7.50 17.47
N SER A 74 -25.62 7.23 16.47
CA SER A 74 -26.05 6.65 15.20
C SER A 74 -26.66 5.26 15.40
N GLN A 75 -26.11 4.43 16.29
CA GLN A 75 -26.66 3.12 16.65
C GLN A 75 -28.00 3.22 17.39
N LYS A 76 -28.22 4.28 18.17
CA LYS A 76 -29.47 4.49 18.89
C LYS A 76 -30.59 5.03 18.01
N ILE A 77 -30.26 5.93 17.08
CA ILE A 77 -31.23 6.58 16.18
C ILE A 77 -31.59 5.67 15.01
N LEU A 78 -30.59 5.02 14.40
CA LEU A 78 -30.79 4.20 13.22
C LEU A 78 -31.11 2.77 13.64
N GLY A 79 -32.06 2.15 12.93
CA GLY A 79 -32.29 0.71 13.10
C GLY A 79 -31.03 -0.10 12.80
N PRO A 80 -30.89 -1.33 13.32
CA PRO A 80 -29.68 -2.15 13.17
C PRO A 80 -29.32 -2.47 11.70
N ALA A 81 -30.29 -2.38 10.79
CA ALA A 81 -30.06 -2.51 9.35
C ALA A 81 -29.37 -1.29 8.72
N TYR A 82 -29.53 -0.10 9.30
CA TYR A 82 -29.08 1.19 8.76
C TYR A 82 -27.94 1.83 9.56
N ALA A 83 -27.67 1.32 10.76
CA ALA A 83 -26.53 1.76 11.55
C ALA A 83 -25.21 1.59 10.75
N PRO A 84 -24.26 2.53 10.89
CA PRO A 84 -22.93 2.41 10.29
C PRO A 84 -22.28 1.08 10.66
N LYS A 85 -21.62 0.46 9.68
CA LYS A 85 -20.89 -0.80 9.86
C LYS A 85 -19.43 -0.60 9.46
N PRO A 86 -18.49 -1.31 10.12
CA PRO A 86 -17.10 -1.29 9.71
C PRO A 86 -16.98 -1.76 8.26
N PHE A 87 -16.22 -1.03 7.45
CA PHE A 87 -15.85 -1.44 6.09
C PHE A 87 -14.84 -2.58 6.21
N SER A 88 -15.34 -3.79 6.37
CA SER A 88 -14.56 -5.02 6.37
C SER A 88 -15.38 -6.13 5.75
N TYR A 89 -14.92 -6.60 4.60
CA TYR A 89 -15.58 -7.64 3.83
C TYR A 89 -14.67 -8.83 3.65
N ALA A 90 -15.17 -9.99 4.07
CA ALA A 90 -14.54 -11.26 3.79
C ALA A 90 -14.79 -11.65 2.33
N VAL A 91 -13.72 -11.83 1.56
CA VAL A 91 -13.78 -12.35 0.19
C VAL A 91 -13.96 -13.86 0.29
N ARG A 92 -15.17 -14.36 0.05
CA ARG A 92 -15.49 -15.78 0.19
C ARG A 92 -16.61 -16.25 -0.75
N ARG A 93 -16.60 -17.54 -1.07
CA ARG A 93 -17.77 -18.22 -1.66
C ARG A 93 -18.86 -18.42 -0.58
N PRO A 94 -20.12 -18.62 -0.97
CA PRO A 94 -21.15 -19.11 -0.04
C PRO A 94 -20.65 -20.38 0.68
N ASP A 95 -20.89 -20.45 1.99
CA ASP A 95 -20.55 -21.61 2.85
C ASP A 95 -19.08 -22.03 2.90
N HIS A 96 -18.16 -21.17 2.47
CA HIS A 96 -16.71 -21.43 2.47
C HIS A 96 -15.93 -20.51 3.41
N PHE A 97 -14.74 -20.97 3.79
CA PHE A 97 -13.75 -20.14 4.46
C PHE A 97 -13.31 -18.97 3.55
N PRO A 98 -13.01 -17.80 4.13
CA PRO A 98 -12.63 -16.64 3.34
C PRO A 98 -11.24 -16.78 2.74
N ASP A 99 -11.15 -16.50 1.44
CA ASP A 99 -9.90 -16.42 0.69
C ASP A 99 -9.09 -15.16 1.09
N GLY A 100 -9.78 -14.13 1.57
CA GLY A 100 -9.15 -12.88 2.00
C GLY A 100 -10.11 -11.90 2.65
N MET A 101 -9.62 -10.68 2.86
CA MET A 101 -10.37 -9.57 3.44
C MET A 101 -10.07 -8.29 2.67
N LEU A 102 -11.11 -7.48 2.45
CA LEU A 102 -11.01 -6.12 1.94
C LEU A 102 -11.55 -5.17 3.02
N SER A 103 -10.72 -4.24 3.47
CA SER A 103 -11.08 -3.23 4.47
C SER A 103 -10.62 -1.84 4.04
N ILE A 104 -11.31 -0.81 4.52
CA ILE A 104 -10.79 0.57 4.49
C ILE A 104 -10.51 0.94 5.94
N GLU A 105 -9.28 1.36 6.21
CA GLU A 105 -8.76 1.48 7.57
C GLU A 105 -8.21 2.88 7.82
N TYR A 106 -8.33 3.34 9.06
CA TYR A 106 -7.53 4.47 9.54
C TYR A 106 -6.13 3.99 9.89
N ASP A 107 -5.15 4.80 9.49
CA ASP A 107 -3.80 4.70 10.01
C ASP A 107 -3.69 5.64 11.21
N VAL A 108 -3.96 5.11 12.40
CA VAL A 108 -3.71 5.79 13.68
C VAL A 108 -2.48 5.15 14.28
N VAL A 109 -1.58 5.97 14.82
CA VAL A 109 -0.37 5.53 15.53
C VAL A 109 -0.79 4.45 16.54
N ASP A 110 -0.30 3.22 16.33
CA ASP A 110 -0.50 2.01 17.12
C ASP A 110 -1.81 1.21 16.96
N LYS A 111 -2.82 1.68 16.20
CA LYS A 111 -4.04 0.89 15.98
C LYS A 111 -4.67 1.08 14.60
N VAL A 112 -4.93 -0.04 13.95
CA VAL A 112 -5.54 -0.10 12.62
C VAL A 112 -6.98 -0.55 12.78
N ASP A 113 -7.91 0.41 12.72
CA ASP A 113 -9.34 0.15 12.84
C ASP A 113 -10.06 0.43 11.50
N PRO A 114 -10.97 -0.46 11.06
CA PRO A 114 -11.79 -0.21 9.87
C PRO A 114 -12.71 1.00 10.03
N ILE A 115 -12.89 1.77 8.96
CA ILE A 115 -13.79 2.93 8.97
C ILE A 115 -15.25 2.50 9.04
N GLU A 116 -16.07 3.22 9.80
CA GLU A 116 -17.51 3.01 9.83
C GLU A 116 -18.17 3.68 8.63
N THR A 117 -18.99 2.93 7.90
CA THR A 117 -19.68 3.42 6.70
C THR A 117 -21.15 3.05 6.73
N LEU A 118 -21.99 3.92 6.17
CA LEU A 118 -23.37 3.60 5.87
C LEU A 118 -23.39 2.69 4.64
N VAL A 119 -23.99 1.51 4.78
CA VAL A 119 -23.95 0.47 3.74
C VAL A 119 -25.35 0.23 3.20
N ARG A 120 -25.49 0.32 1.87
CA ARG A 120 -26.62 -0.26 1.15
C ARG A 120 -26.15 -1.53 0.46
N HIS A 121 -26.64 -2.67 0.95
CA HIS A 121 -26.40 -3.98 0.33
C HIS A 121 -27.48 -4.27 -0.71
N VAL A 122 -27.05 -4.63 -1.92
CA VAL A 122 -27.90 -5.14 -2.99
C VAL A 122 -27.45 -6.58 -3.29
N PRO A 123 -28.26 -7.59 -2.96
CA PRO A 123 -27.90 -8.98 -3.16
C PRO A 123 -27.79 -9.31 -4.66
N GLY A 124 -26.78 -10.09 -5.02
CA GLY A 124 -26.40 -10.34 -6.41
C GLY A 124 -27.43 -11.14 -7.23
N LEU A 125 -28.19 -12.05 -6.61
CA LEU A 125 -29.15 -12.91 -7.34
C LEU A 125 -30.32 -12.14 -7.96
N ASN A 126 -30.71 -11.00 -7.38
CA ASN A 126 -31.90 -10.25 -7.78
C ASN A 126 -31.55 -8.93 -8.50
N ALA A 127 -30.28 -8.72 -8.85
CA ALA A 127 -29.78 -7.46 -9.41
C ALA A 127 -29.34 -7.63 -10.87
N PRO A 128 -29.62 -6.65 -11.75
CA PRO A 128 -29.19 -6.69 -13.15
C PRO A 128 -27.66 -6.69 -13.24
N PRO A 129 -26.99 -7.49 -14.06
CA PRO A 129 -25.53 -7.63 -14.08
C PRO A 129 -24.79 -6.30 -14.29
N ILE A 130 -23.58 -6.18 -13.75
CA ILE A 130 -22.69 -5.05 -14.05
C ILE A 130 -21.83 -5.42 -15.25
N LEU A 131 -21.89 -4.60 -16.29
CA LEU A 131 -21.07 -4.74 -17.47
C LEU A 131 -19.70 -4.09 -17.24
N MET A 132 -18.65 -4.87 -17.45
CA MET A 132 -17.26 -4.44 -17.35
C MET A 132 -16.58 -4.62 -18.71
N PRO A 133 -16.26 -3.55 -19.45
CA PRO A 133 -15.46 -3.65 -20.65
C PRO A 133 -14.01 -3.99 -20.29
N ILE A 134 -13.47 -5.08 -20.84
CA ILE A 134 -12.05 -5.44 -20.72
C ILE A 134 -11.28 -4.93 -21.94
N SER A 135 -11.89 -4.98 -23.12
CA SER A 135 -11.33 -4.48 -24.38
C SER A 135 -12.41 -3.72 -25.17
N ALA A 136 -12.03 -3.15 -26.32
CA ALA A 136 -12.97 -2.45 -27.19
C ALA A 136 -14.12 -3.36 -27.70
N THR A 137 -13.89 -4.69 -27.71
CA THR A 137 -14.83 -5.67 -28.25
C THR A 137 -15.40 -6.63 -27.21
N THR A 138 -14.76 -6.73 -26.04
CA THR A 138 -15.13 -7.73 -25.01
C THR A 138 -15.64 -7.06 -23.75
N THR A 139 -16.89 -7.37 -23.40
CA THR A 139 -17.54 -6.97 -22.15
C THR A 139 -17.85 -8.19 -21.31
N VAL A 140 -17.45 -8.17 -20.06
CA VAL A 140 -17.74 -9.23 -19.08
C VAL A 140 -18.90 -8.83 -18.21
N GLU A 141 -19.82 -9.77 -17.99
CA GLU A 141 -20.94 -9.60 -17.09
C GLU A 141 -20.54 -10.04 -15.68
N MET A 142 -20.67 -9.13 -14.72
CA MET A 142 -20.38 -9.41 -13.32
C MET A 142 -21.69 -9.58 -12.54
N VAL A 143 -21.85 -10.77 -11.98
CA VAL A 143 -22.96 -11.14 -11.10
C VAL A 143 -22.39 -11.36 -9.70
N GLY A 144 -22.94 -10.65 -8.71
CA GLY A 144 -22.41 -10.67 -7.35
C GLY A 144 -23.07 -9.64 -6.45
N ALA A 145 -22.88 -9.79 -5.14
CA ALA A 145 -23.36 -8.83 -4.15
C ALA A 145 -22.69 -7.47 -4.35
N ARG A 146 -23.47 -6.40 -4.21
CA ARG A 146 -23.01 -5.02 -4.37
C ARG A 146 -23.20 -4.26 -3.07
N TYR A 147 -22.21 -3.46 -2.73
CA TYR A 147 -22.21 -2.65 -1.53
C TYR A 147 -21.95 -1.21 -1.95
N LEU A 148 -22.92 -0.34 -1.72
CA LEU A 148 -22.73 1.10 -1.86
C LEU A 148 -22.41 1.66 -0.47
N HIS A 149 -21.28 2.35 -0.38
CA HIS A 149 -20.77 2.91 0.85
C HIS A 149 -20.89 4.43 0.86
N GLY A 150 -21.48 4.96 1.93
CA GLY A 150 -21.41 6.37 2.27
C GLY A 150 -20.56 6.54 3.52
N TRP A 151 -19.54 7.39 3.45
CA TRP A 151 -18.70 7.72 4.59
C TRP A 151 -18.74 9.23 4.83
N VAL A 152 -19.07 9.62 6.06
CA VAL A 152 -19.10 11.02 6.50
C VAL A 152 -18.05 11.15 7.60
N ARG A 153 -17.09 12.04 7.39
CA ARG A 153 -16.02 12.30 8.34
C ARG A 153 -16.13 13.71 8.90
N HIS A 154 -15.98 13.83 10.22
CA HIS A 154 -15.82 15.11 10.89
C HIS A 154 -14.33 15.42 11.01
N ARG A 155 -13.94 16.66 10.69
CA ARG A 155 -12.55 17.11 10.78
C ARG A 155 -12.50 18.40 11.58
N PHE A 156 -11.72 18.40 12.65
CA PHE A 156 -11.42 19.61 13.41
C PHE A 156 -10.10 20.21 12.90
N PRO A 157 -9.95 21.55 12.89
CA PRO A 157 -8.76 22.22 12.34
C PRO A 157 -7.44 21.80 13.02
N THR A 158 -7.50 21.44 14.29
CA THR A 158 -6.35 21.05 15.12
C THR A 158 -6.00 19.58 15.03
N SER A 159 -6.81 18.75 14.37
CA SER A 159 -6.55 17.31 14.25
C SER A 159 -5.51 17.01 13.17
N SER A 160 -4.57 16.12 13.50
CA SER A 160 -3.66 15.55 12.49
C SER A 160 -4.48 14.85 11.40
N ARG A 161 -4.02 14.96 10.15
CA ARG A 161 -4.69 14.36 9.00
C ARG A 161 -4.53 12.84 9.10
N GLN A 162 -5.49 12.13 9.71
CA GLN A 162 -5.46 10.66 9.71
C GLN A 162 -5.51 10.20 8.25
N GLN A 163 -4.54 9.37 7.88
CA GLN A 163 -4.46 8.77 6.57
C GLN A 163 -5.45 7.61 6.53
N VAL A 164 -6.17 7.50 5.42
CA VAL A 164 -7.08 6.38 5.18
C VAL A 164 -6.44 5.53 4.11
N ARG A 165 -6.51 4.21 4.28
CA ARG A 165 -5.97 3.25 3.30
C ARG A 165 -6.98 2.18 2.98
N LEU A 166 -7.00 1.74 1.73
CA LEU A 166 -7.66 0.53 1.29
C LEU A 166 -6.68 -0.63 1.51
N ALA A 167 -7.05 -1.58 2.36
CA ALA A 167 -6.26 -2.76 2.66
C ALA A 167 -6.93 -3.99 2.04
N ALA A 168 -6.19 -4.70 1.18
CA ALA A 168 -6.58 -6.00 0.66
C ALA A 168 -5.59 -7.04 1.17
N ARG A 169 -6.07 -8.03 1.93
CA ARG A 169 -5.24 -9.07 2.54
C ARG A 169 -5.70 -10.44 2.06
N ALA A 170 -4.79 -11.21 1.47
CA ALA A 170 -5.05 -12.60 1.11
C ALA A 170 -4.67 -13.54 2.25
N ARG A 171 -5.39 -14.66 2.38
CA ARG A 171 -4.97 -15.77 3.24
C ARG A 171 -3.94 -16.65 2.54
N GLN A 172 -3.36 -17.57 3.31
CA GLN A 172 -2.45 -18.57 2.77
C GLN A 172 -3.16 -19.42 1.70
N PHE A 173 -2.50 -19.68 0.57
CA PHE A 173 -3.03 -20.52 -0.51
C PHE A 173 -4.33 -20.02 -1.15
N CYS A 174 -4.57 -18.72 -1.04
CA CYS A 174 -5.74 -18.05 -1.58
C CYS A 174 -5.28 -16.93 -2.50
N ALA A 175 -6.07 -16.67 -3.54
CA ALA A 175 -5.79 -15.63 -4.51
C ALA A 175 -7.10 -15.01 -5.02
N PHE A 176 -7.12 -13.68 -5.14
CA PHE A 176 -8.22 -12.94 -5.74
C PHE A 176 -7.69 -11.68 -6.42
N VAL A 177 -8.45 -11.19 -7.40
CA VAL A 177 -8.14 -9.96 -8.12
C VAL A 177 -8.91 -8.81 -7.49
N VAL A 178 -8.23 -7.72 -7.23
CA VAL A 178 -8.82 -6.43 -6.84
C VAL A 178 -8.66 -5.47 -7.99
N MET A 179 -9.77 -4.92 -8.47
CA MET A 179 -9.81 -3.95 -9.55
C MET A 179 -10.36 -2.62 -9.03
N ILE A 180 -9.72 -1.52 -9.42
CA ILE A 180 -10.15 -0.16 -9.11
C ILE A 180 -10.65 0.49 -10.39
N GLY A 181 -11.77 1.20 -10.30
CA GLY A 181 -12.38 1.84 -11.44
C GLY A 181 -13.42 2.88 -11.07
N LYS A 182 -14.20 3.29 -12.06
CA LYS A 182 -15.29 4.25 -11.91
C LYS A 182 -16.61 3.63 -12.36
N MET A 183 -17.68 3.88 -11.62
CA MET A 183 -19.04 3.49 -12.00
C MET A 183 -19.66 4.51 -12.96
N SER A 184 -19.66 4.23 -14.27
CA SER A 184 -20.18 5.13 -15.32
C SER A 184 -21.70 5.04 -15.54
N GLY A 185 -22.45 4.63 -14.51
CA GLY A 185 -23.90 4.45 -14.52
C GLY A 185 -24.36 3.42 -13.49
N PRO A 186 -25.62 2.98 -13.52
CA PRO A 186 -26.13 1.97 -12.58
C PRO A 186 -25.55 0.56 -12.83
N ASN A 187 -25.26 0.23 -14.10
CA ASN A 187 -24.88 -1.13 -14.52
C ASN A 187 -23.54 -1.18 -15.29
N ARG A 188 -22.71 -0.13 -15.23
CA ARG A 188 -21.44 -0.10 -15.97
C ARG A 188 -20.29 0.27 -15.04
N PHE A 189 -19.31 -0.62 -14.95
CA PHE A 189 -18.06 -0.41 -14.23
C PHE A 189 -16.93 -0.27 -15.24
N ASN A 190 -16.22 0.86 -15.20
CA ASN A 190 -15.06 1.08 -16.06
C ASN A 190 -13.78 0.83 -15.26
N PRO A 191 -13.12 -0.33 -15.44
CA PRO A 191 -11.90 -0.66 -14.71
C PRO A 191 -10.76 0.25 -15.19
N LYS A 192 -9.87 0.63 -14.27
CA LYS A 192 -8.65 1.38 -14.57
C LYS A 192 -7.42 0.53 -14.36
N GLU A 193 -7.29 -0.03 -13.16
CA GLU A 193 -6.13 -0.80 -12.74
C GLU A 193 -6.58 -2.04 -11.97
N ALA A 194 -5.78 -3.09 -12.01
CA ALA A 194 -6.05 -4.36 -11.36
C ALA A 194 -4.78 -4.91 -10.71
N ILE A 195 -4.93 -5.54 -9.55
CA ILE A 195 -3.86 -6.24 -8.85
C ILE A 195 -4.34 -7.61 -8.38
N ILE A 196 -3.45 -8.60 -8.42
CA ILE A 196 -3.70 -9.94 -7.91
C ILE A 196 -3.07 -10.02 -6.51
N VAL A 197 -3.87 -10.32 -5.50
CA VAL A 197 -3.41 -10.51 -4.12
C VAL A 197 -3.40 -12.00 -3.81
N GLN A 198 -2.26 -12.55 -3.42
CA GLN A 198 -2.10 -14.00 -3.24
C GLN A 198 -1.21 -14.39 -2.06
N ASN A 199 -1.48 -15.54 -1.43
CA ASN A 199 -0.55 -16.21 -0.49
C ASN A 199 -0.02 -15.34 0.68
N LYS A 200 -0.91 -14.88 1.58
CA LYS A 200 -0.55 -13.98 2.69
C LYS A 200 -0.01 -12.61 2.27
N ASP A 201 -0.20 -12.23 1.01
CA ASP A 201 0.13 -10.89 0.56
C ASP A 201 -0.86 -9.86 1.11
N GLU A 202 -0.32 -8.67 1.38
CA GLU A 202 -1.06 -7.53 1.90
C GLU A 202 -0.78 -6.31 1.03
N VAL A 203 -1.84 -5.83 0.36
CA VAL A 203 -1.78 -4.62 -0.46
C VAL A 203 -2.44 -3.49 0.30
N LEU A 204 -1.63 -2.47 0.65
CA LEU A 204 -2.07 -1.26 1.34
C LEU A 204 -2.01 -0.07 0.39
N ILE A 205 -3.17 0.47 0.01
CA ILE A 205 -3.30 1.57 -0.94
C ILE A 205 -3.75 2.83 -0.19
N PRO A 206 -2.91 3.87 -0.05
CA PRO A 206 -3.30 5.11 0.61
C PRO A 206 -4.36 5.85 -0.21
N LEU A 207 -5.48 6.22 0.42
CA LEU A 207 -6.57 6.98 -0.18
C LEU A 207 -6.34 8.47 0.02
N LEU A 208 -6.04 9.17 -1.08
CA LEU A 208 -5.91 10.61 -1.10
C LEU A 208 -7.29 11.26 -1.15
N LEU A 209 -7.75 11.75 0.01
CA LEU A 209 -9.04 12.44 0.13
C LEU A 209 -8.90 13.90 -0.29
N ASN A 210 -9.59 14.28 -1.37
CA ASN A 210 -9.70 15.65 -1.84
C ASN A 210 -11.04 16.24 -1.39
N GLU A 211 -11.00 17.40 -0.74
CA GLU A 211 -12.20 18.12 -0.32
C GLU A 211 -12.75 18.91 -1.51
N ILE A 212 -13.99 18.63 -1.91
CA ILE A 212 -14.70 19.42 -2.92
C ILE A 212 -15.43 20.55 -2.18
N ALA A 213 -15.20 21.80 -2.60
CA ALA A 213 -15.85 22.95 -2.00
C ALA A 213 -17.39 22.88 -2.09
N THR A 214 -18.06 23.35 -1.03
CA THR A 214 -19.53 23.41 -1.00
C THR A 214 -20.06 24.36 -2.07
N ALA A 215 -21.33 24.22 -2.47
CA ALA A 215 -21.92 25.06 -3.50
C ALA A 215 -21.88 26.55 -3.20
N LYS A 216 -22.10 26.92 -1.95
CA LYS A 216 -22.02 28.31 -1.50
C LYS A 216 -20.59 28.85 -1.56
N GLN A 217 -19.62 28.11 -1.01
CA GLN A 217 -18.21 28.53 -1.01
C GLN A 217 -17.67 28.65 -2.43
N PHE A 218 -18.01 27.70 -3.30
CA PHE A 218 -17.62 27.78 -4.70
C PHE A 218 -18.22 29.01 -5.40
N ASN A 219 -19.52 29.27 -5.22
CA ASN A 219 -20.17 30.43 -5.83
C ASN A 219 -19.55 31.76 -5.35
N ASN A 220 -19.20 31.85 -4.07
CA ASN A 220 -18.49 33.01 -3.50
C ASN A 220 -17.05 33.11 -4.03
N ALA A 221 -16.37 31.99 -4.28
CA ALA A 221 -15.01 31.99 -4.80
C ALA A 221 -14.96 32.42 -6.27
N ILE A 222 -15.98 32.07 -7.07
CA ILE A 222 -16.04 32.45 -8.49
C ILE A 222 -16.64 33.84 -8.74
N SER A 223 -17.31 34.46 -7.76
CA SER A 223 -17.99 35.74 -7.97
C SER A 223 -17.04 36.91 -8.28
N SER A 224 -15.77 36.79 -7.94
CA SER A 224 -14.72 37.76 -8.27
C SER A 224 -14.04 37.52 -9.62
N LEU A 225 -14.32 36.40 -10.29
CA LEU A 225 -13.71 36.03 -11.58
C LEU A 225 -14.49 36.61 -12.77
N SER A 226 -13.84 36.70 -13.94
CA SER A 226 -14.50 37.13 -15.17
C SER A 226 -15.58 36.14 -15.64
N ALA A 227 -16.51 36.57 -16.50
CA ALA A 227 -17.61 35.73 -16.97
C ALA A 227 -17.14 34.44 -17.69
N GLU A 228 -16.05 34.51 -18.46
CA GLU A 228 -15.45 33.36 -19.12
C GLU A 228 -14.82 32.38 -18.12
N GLN A 229 -14.10 32.89 -17.12
CA GLN A 229 -13.52 32.09 -16.05
C GLN A 229 -14.59 31.44 -15.17
N GLN A 230 -15.70 32.15 -14.90
CA GLN A 230 -16.84 31.59 -14.19
C GLN A 230 -17.49 30.44 -14.97
N SER A 231 -17.66 30.61 -16.29
CA SER A 231 -18.20 29.57 -17.17
C SER A 231 -17.31 28.32 -17.14
N PHE A 232 -15.99 28.50 -17.30
CA PHE A 232 -15.02 27.41 -17.21
C PHE A 232 -15.03 26.74 -15.83
N ALA A 233 -15.01 27.52 -14.75
CA ALA A 233 -15.04 27.00 -13.38
C ALA A 233 -16.31 26.19 -13.11
N ARG A 234 -17.48 26.63 -13.59
CA ARG A 234 -18.74 25.89 -13.49
C ARG A 234 -18.69 24.57 -14.26
N ALA A 235 -18.16 24.57 -15.49
CA ALA A 235 -17.99 23.36 -16.29
C ALA A 235 -16.98 22.37 -15.68
N PHE A 236 -15.88 22.88 -15.13
CA PHE A 236 -14.90 22.06 -14.41
C PHE A 236 -15.52 21.45 -13.15
N ARG A 237 -16.31 22.23 -12.41
CA ARG A 237 -17.01 21.73 -11.23
C ARG A 237 -18.09 20.71 -11.56
N SER A 238 -18.86 20.92 -12.64
CA SER A 238 -19.83 19.92 -13.07
C SER A 238 -19.13 18.61 -13.44
N MET A 239 -17.99 18.68 -14.13
CA MET A 239 -17.15 17.51 -14.42
C MET A 239 -16.60 16.83 -13.15
N GLN A 240 -16.19 17.61 -12.15
CA GLN A 240 -15.74 17.08 -10.86
C GLN A 240 -16.86 16.36 -10.09
N LEU A 241 -18.08 16.91 -10.12
CA LEU A 241 -19.26 16.31 -9.49
C LEU A 241 -19.82 15.12 -10.28
N GLU A 242 -19.65 15.15 -11.60
CA GLU A 242 -19.97 14.04 -12.51
C GLU A 242 -18.95 12.90 -12.39
N SER A 243 -17.84 13.10 -11.65
CA SER A 243 -16.88 12.04 -11.36
C SER A 243 -17.56 10.91 -10.58
N SER A 244 -18.00 9.95 -11.39
CA SER A 244 -18.52 8.62 -11.09
C SER A 244 -17.92 8.02 -9.82
N VAL A 245 -18.81 7.46 -9.00
CA VAL A 245 -18.50 6.74 -7.75
C VAL A 245 -17.27 5.85 -7.96
N ALA A 246 -16.27 6.00 -7.07
CA ALA A 246 -15.11 5.13 -7.06
C ALA A 246 -15.57 3.70 -6.77
N GLY A 247 -15.27 2.78 -7.68
CA GLY A 247 -15.65 1.39 -7.57
C GLY A 247 -14.43 0.53 -7.27
N VAL A 248 -14.58 -0.38 -6.32
CA VAL A 248 -13.64 -1.49 -6.10
C VAL A 248 -14.39 -2.77 -6.43
N CYS A 249 -13.85 -3.55 -7.37
CA CYS A 249 -14.39 -4.85 -7.75
C CYS A 249 -13.44 -5.94 -7.29
N VAL A 250 -13.99 -7.01 -6.71
CA VAL A 250 -13.22 -8.17 -6.26
C VAL A 250 -13.70 -9.40 -7.02
N VAL A 251 -12.76 -10.10 -7.66
CA VAL A 251 -13.03 -11.33 -8.41
C VAL A 251 -12.24 -12.47 -7.78
N GLN A 252 -12.94 -13.53 -7.38
CA GLN A 252 -12.33 -14.74 -6.84
C GLN A 252 -11.73 -15.56 -7.98
N LEU A 253 -10.48 -16.01 -7.85
CA LEU A 253 -9.80 -16.71 -8.94
C LEU A 253 -10.14 -18.20 -9.00
N LYS A 254 -10.20 -18.89 -7.85
CA LYS A 254 -10.45 -20.34 -7.81
C LYS A 254 -11.71 -20.78 -8.59
N PRO A 255 -12.90 -20.14 -8.42
CA PRO A 255 -14.09 -20.60 -9.14
C PRO A 255 -13.96 -20.38 -10.64
N GLN A 256 -13.26 -19.32 -11.05
CA GLN A 256 -13.06 -19.01 -12.46
C GLN A 256 -12.07 -19.99 -13.10
N LEU A 257 -11.05 -20.42 -12.36
CA LEU A 257 -10.13 -21.48 -12.81
C LEU A 257 -10.82 -22.84 -12.93
N GLU A 258 -11.73 -23.17 -12.01
CA GLU A 258 -12.52 -24.41 -12.09
C GLU A 258 -13.36 -24.44 -13.37
N VAL A 259 -14.04 -23.33 -13.68
CA VAL A 259 -14.82 -23.19 -14.92
C VAL A 259 -13.90 -23.24 -16.16
N LEU A 260 -12.76 -22.55 -16.12
CA LEU A 260 -11.82 -22.49 -17.24
C LEU A 260 -11.21 -23.86 -17.58
N LEU A 261 -10.98 -24.70 -16.58
CA LEU A 261 -10.37 -26.03 -16.74
C LEU A 261 -11.40 -27.15 -16.97
N GLY A 262 -12.69 -26.84 -17.01
CA GLY A 262 -13.77 -27.85 -17.12
C GLY A 262 -13.95 -28.70 -15.85
N LEU A 263 -13.52 -28.18 -14.71
CA LEU A 263 -13.62 -28.86 -13.41
C LEU A 263 -14.94 -28.51 -12.72
N PRO A 264 -15.52 -29.47 -11.96
CA PRO A 264 -16.68 -29.17 -11.14
C PRO A 264 -16.32 -28.21 -10.00
N GLY A 265 -17.33 -27.52 -9.47
CA GLY A 265 -17.15 -26.61 -8.33
C GLY A 265 -16.49 -27.30 -7.14
N ASP A 266 -15.58 -26.59 -6.49
CA ASP A 266 -14.83 -26.99 -5.29
C ASP A 266 -13.77 -28.09 -5.52
N ALA A 267 -13.51 -28.49 -6.77
CA ALA A 267 -12.48 -29.46 -7.11
C ALA A 267 -11.08 -28.98 -6.71
N LEU A 268 -10.79 -27.67 -6.83
CA LEU A 268 -9.46 -27.11 -6.51
C LEU A 268 -9.31 -26.77 -5.02
N THR A 269 -10.38 -26.80 -4.23
CA THR A 269 -10.36 -26.39 -2.81
C THR A 269 -9.38 -27.23 -1.97
N LYS A 270 -9.21 -28.52 -2.30
CA LYS A 270 -8.29 -29.43 -1.59
C LYS A 270 -6.90 -29.53 -2.24
N GLU A 271 -6.72 -28.99 -3.44
CA GLU A 271 -5.53 -29.18 -4.27
C GLU A 271 -4.65 -27.92 -4.27
N ILE A 272 -4.01 -27.67 -3.12
CA ILE A 272 -3.21 -26.45 -2.89
C ILE A 272 -2.00 -26.37 -3.84
N ARG A 273 -1.28 -27.49 -4.02
CA ARG A 273 -0.08 -27.53 -4.89
C ARG A 273 -0.46 -27.22 -6.33
N LEU A 274 -1.47 -27.93 -6.85
CA LEU A 274 -1.98 -27.73 -8.20
C LEU A 274 -2.42 -26.28 -8.43
N THR A 275 -3.15 -25.68 -7.48
CA THR A 275 -3.59 -24.28 -7.61
C THR A 275 -2.41 -23.32 -7.69
N LYS A 276 -1.35 -23.55 -6.90
CA LYS A 276 -0.13 -22.72 -6.95
C LYS A 276 0.57 -22.87 -8.30
N ASP A 277 0.73 -24.10 -8.78
CA ASP A 277 1.41 -24.38 -10.04
C ASP A 277 0.64 -23.76 -11.22
N LEU A 278 -0.69 -23.91 -11.24
CA LEU A 278 -1.57 -23.26 -12.22
C LEU A 278 -1.42 -21.74 -12.23
N MET A 279 -1.38 -21.11 -11.04
CA MET A 279 -1.18 -19.66 -10.95
C MET A 279 0.18 -19.23 -11.52
N THR A 280 1.24 -19.98 -11.23
CA THR A 280 2.57 -19.73 -11.82
C THR A 280 2.57 -19.92 -13.34
N LEU A 281 1.94 -20.98 -13.85
CA LEU A 281 1.84 -21.24 -15.29
C LEU A 281 1.08 -20.12 -16.04
N PHE A 282 -0.03 -19.64 -15.48
CA PHE A 282 -0.82 -18.58 -16.11
C PHE A 282 -0.19 -17.18 -15.99
N LEU A 283 0.41 -16.85 -14.85
CA LEU A 283 0.94 -15.51 -14.61
C LEU A 283 2.37 -15.33 -15.13
N GLU A 284 3.27 -16.27 -14.86
CA GLU A 284 4.69 -16.15 -15.21
C GLU A 284 4.97 -16.69 -16.60
N HIS A 285 4.39 -17.85 -16.94
CA HIS A 285 4.67 -18.56 -18.19
C HIS A 285 3.66 -18.30 -19.30
N GLN A 286 2.53 -17.63 -19.00
CA GLN A 286 1.47 -17.25 -19.96
C GLN A 286 0.98 -18.42 -20.84
N ILE A 287 0.83 -19.59 -20.25
CA ILE A 287 0.41 -20.80 -20.98
C ILE A 287 -1.09 -20.73 -21.26
N PRO A 288 -1.54 -21.01 -22.51
CA PRO A 288 -2.96 -21.01 -22.83
C PRO A 288 -3.69 -22.10 -22.04
N SER A 289 -4.91 -21.78 -21.60
CA SER A 289 -5.74 -22.68 -20.79
C SER A 289 -6.14 -23.98 -21.51
N ASP A 290 -6.19 -23.95 -22.84
CA ASP A 290 -6.56 -25.08 -23.70
C ASP A 290 -5.60 -26.27 -23.57
N LEU A 291 -4.33 -26.02 -23.22
CA LEU A 291 -3.35 -27.09 -22.98
C LEU A 291 -3.52 -27.75 -21.60
N LEU A 292 -4.24 -27.11 -20.69
CA LEU A 292 -4.36 -27.50 -19.29
C LEU A 292 -5.78 -27.97 -18.95
N SER A 293 -6.77 -27.69 -19.80
CA SER A 293 -8.16 -28.06 -19.60
C SER A 293 -8.39 -29.57 -19.71
N TYR A 294 -9.51 -30.00 -19.15
CA TYR A 294 -10.02 -31.35 -19.31
C TYR A 294 -10.99 -31.42 -20.50
N ASP A 295 -10.60 -32.15 -21.56
CA ASP A 295 -11.40 -32.30 -22.79
C ASP A 295 -12.19 -33.62 -22.85
N GLY A 296 -12.29 -34.34 -21.73
CA GLY A 296 -12.97 -35.65 -21.68
C GLY A 296 -14.49 -35.55 -21.47
N PRO A 297 -15.18 -36.70 -21.35
CA PRO A 297 -16.64 -36.75 -21.20
C PRO A 297 -17.10 -36.05 -19.91
N GLU A 298 -18.24 -35.33 -19.99
CA GLU A 298 -18.80 -34.56 -18.88
C GLU A 298 -19.16 -35.43 -17.66
N ASP A 299 -19.49 -36.71 -17.88
CA ASP A 299 -19.89 -37.69 -16.86
C ASP A 299 -18.72 -38.32 -16.08
N ALA A 300 -17.46 -37.98 -16.42
CA ALA A 300 -16.30 -38.51 -15.71
C ALA A 300 -16.27 -38.08 -14.24
N THR A 301 -15.70 -38.92 -13.38
CA THR A 301 -15.64 -38.63 -11.95
C THR A 301 -14.72 -37.43 -11.68
N VAL A 302 -15.00 -36.67 -10.61
CA VAL A 302 -14.19 -35.49 -10.21
C VAL A 302 -12.70 -35.82 -10.11
N LYS A 303 -12.39 -37.04 -9.64
CA LYS A 303 -11.02 -37.51 -9.45
C LYS A 303 -10.30 -37.75 -10.78
N GLU A 304 -10.97 -38.36 -11.74
CA GLU A 304 -10.41 -38.59 -13.09
C GLU A 304 -10.13 -37.26 -13.80
N LYS A 305 -11.06 -36.30 -13.69
CA LYS A 305 -10.86 -34.95 -14.26
C LYS A 305 -9.65 -34.26 -13.65
N LEU A 306 -9.50 -34.31 -12.32
CA LEU A 306 -8.35 -33.74 -11.61
C LEU A 306 -7.04 -34.43 -11.97
N ASP A 307 -7.03 -35.75 -12.08
CA ASP A 307 -5.81 -36.50 -12.38
C ASP A 307 -5.32 -36.23 -13.81
N CYS A 308 -6.23 -36.04 -14.77
CA CYS A 308 -5.89 -35.58 -16.12
C CYS A 308 -5.26 -34.18 -16.11
N VAL A 309 -5.89 -33.20 -15.44
CA VAL A 309 -5.35 -31.83 -15.34
C VAL A 309 -3.98 -31.83 -14.64
N LYS A 310 -3.81 -32.63 -13.58
CA LYS A 310 -2.50 -32.81 -12.92
C LYS A 310 -1.45 -33.38 -13.85
N ALA A 311 -1.81 -34.35 -14.70
CA ALA A 311 -0.88 -34.91 -15.68
C ALA A 311 -0.46 -33.87 -16.73
N HIS A 312 -1.39 -33.06 -17.23
CA HIS A 312 -1.09 -31.98 -18.16
C HIS A 312 -0.18 -30.92 -17.52
N VAL A 313 -0.53 -30.43 -16.32
CA VAL A 313 0.28 -29.46 -15.57
C VAL A 313 1.68 -30.01 -15.29
N LYS A 314 1.79 -31.28 -14.87
CA LYS A 314 3.08 -31.92 -14.60
C LYS A 314 3.93 -32.01 -15.86
N SER A 315 3.38 -32.47 -16.98
CA SER A 315 4.12 -32.55 -18.24
C SER A 315 4.67 -31.20 -18.68
N VAL A 316 3.92 -30.12 -18.47
CA VAL A 316 4.34 -28.77 -18.82
C VAL A 316 5.41 -28.26 -17.86
N MET A 317 5.26 -28.50 -16.56
CA MET A 317 6.26 -28.12 -15.56
C MET A 317 7.59 -28.87 -15.76
N ASP A 318 7.54 -30.17 -16.06
CA ASP A 318 8.74 -30.98 -16.32
C ASP A 318 9.55 -30.41 -17.51
N VAL A 319 8.88 -29.94 -18.57
CA VAL A 319 9.52 -29.26 -19.72
C VAL A 319 10.13 -27.91 -19.31
N ILE A 320 9.45 -27.15 -18.45
CA ILE A 320 9.96 -25.87 -17.93
C ILE A 320 11.17 -26.09 -17.02
N GLU A 321 11.18 -27.14 -16.22
CA GLU A 321 12.30 -27.48 -15.35
C GLU A 321 13.51 -27.94 -16.17
N GLU A 322 13.30 -28.77 -17.20
CA GLU A 322 14.37 -29.20 -18.10
C GLU A 322 15.01 -28.01 -18.86
N THR A 323 14.20 -27.06 -19.30
CA THR A 323 14.70 -25.84 -19.97
C THR A 323 15.47 -24.94 -19.02
N LYS A 324 14.96 -24.72 -17.80
CA LYS A 324 15.67 -23.96 -16.75
C LYS A 324 17.02 -24.61 -16.38
N LEU A 325 17.07 -25.94 -16.28
CA LEU A 325 18.32 -26.68 -16.02
C LEU A 325 19.35 -26.46 -17.13
N LYS A 326 18.93 -26.59 -18.40
CA LYS A 326 19.82 -26.34 -19.56
C LYS A 326 20.35 -24.90 -19.58
N GLU A 327 19.51 -23.91 -19.30
CA GLU A 327 19.93 -22.51 -19.20
C GLU A 327 20.95 -22.28 -18.06
N LEU A 328 20.73 -22.93 -16.91
CA LEU A 328 21.63 -22.83 -15.77
C LEU A 328 23.01 -23.41 -16.11
N GLU A 329 23.06 -24.60 -16.73
CA GLU A 329 24.29 -25.22 -17.19
C GLU A 329 25.06 -24.35 -18.18
N GLU A 330 24.37 -23.74 -19.15
CA GLU A 330 25.00 -22.84 -20.11
C GLU A 330 25.58 -21.59 -19.43
N ARG A 331 24.87 -21.02 -18.45
CA ARG A 331 25.36 -19.87 -17.69
C ARG A 331 26.59 -20.22 -16.86
N VAL A 332 26.61 -21.40 -16.25
CA VAL A 332 27.78 -21.92 -15.51
C VAL A 332 28.96 -22.13 -16.45
N LYS A 333 28.75 -22.77 -17.61
CA LYS A 333 29.80 -22.97 -18.63
C LYS A 333 30.37 -21.64 -19.13
N LYS A 334 29.52 -20.64 -19.40
CA LYS A 334 29.94 -19.28 -19.81
C LYS A 334 30.70 -18.55 -18.68
N ALA A 335 30.29 -18.70 -17.43
CA ALA A 335 30.98 -18.11 -16.28
C ALA A 335 32.35 -18.75 -16.03
N MET A 336 32.46 -20.08 -16.15
CA MET A 336 33.74 -20.80 -16.06
C MET A 336 34.68 -20.42 -17.20
N ALA A 337 34.17 -20.32 -18.43
CA ALA A 337 34.96 -19.86 -19.58
C ALA A 337 35.46 -18.42 -19.38
N ARG A 338 34.63 -17.52 -18.82
CA ARG A 338 35.02 -16.14 -18.49
C ARG A 338 36.07 -16.09 -17.39
N LYS A 339 35.97 -16.93 -16.35
CA LYS A 339 37.00 -17.05 -15.30
C LYS A 339 38.32 -17.57 -15.85
N LYS A 340 38.29 -18.61 -16.72
CA LYS A 340 39.49 -19.15 -17.38
C LYS A 340 40.15 -18.13 -18.31
N ALA A 341 39.38 -17.44 -19.16
CA ALA A 341 39.89 -16.38 -20.03
C ALA A 341 40.49 -15.20 -19.23
N ALA A 342 39.90 -14.83 -18.10
CA ALA A 342 40.45 -13.79 -17.22
C ALA A 342 41.75 -14.23 -16.53
N ALA A 343 41.87 -15.49 -16.13
CA ALA A 343 43.10 -16.05 -15.57
C ALA A 343 44.22 -16.11 -16.61
N GLU A 344 43.92 -16.52 -17.84
CA GLU A 344 44.86 -16.53 -18.96
C GLU A 344 45.30 -15.10 -19.36
N ALA A 345 44.38 -14.14 -19.39
CA ALA A 345 44.72 -12.74 -19.64
C ALA A 345 45.62 -12.16 -18.54
N LYS A 346 45.40 -12.51 -17.25
CA LYS A 346 46.32 -12.15 -16.16
C LYS A 346 47.70 -12.81 -16.33
N ARG A 347 47.76 -14.07 -16.77
CA ARG A 347 49.01 -14.79 -17.05
C ARG A 347 49.77 -14.19 -18.23
N ALA A 348 49.08 -13.83 -19.30
CA ALA A 348 49.66 -13.14 -20.46
C ALA A 348 50.21 -11.76 -20.07
N ARG A 349 49.47 -10.98 -19.27
CA ARG A 349 49.92 -9.68 -18.77
C ARG A 349 51.14 -9.80 -17.85
N ARG A 350 51.24 -10.86 -17.03
CA ARG A 350 52.44 -11.18 -16.24
C ARG A 350 53.65 -11.52 -17.12
N LYS A 351 53.46 -12.33 -18.19
CA LYS A 351 54.53 -12.66 -19.15
C LYS A 351 55.02 -11.42 -19.91
N GLN A 352 54.09 -10.57 -20.35
CA GLN A 352 54.42 -9.33 -21.06
C GLN A 352 55.14 -8.33 -20.14
N LYS A 353 54.74 -8.25 -18.86
CA LYS A 353 55.44 -7.44 -17.85
C LYS A 353 56.85 -7.97 -17.56
N LYS A 354 57.05 -9.29 -17.54
CA LYS A 354 58.39 -9.92 -17.43
C LYS A 354 59.27 -9.68 -18.66
N MET A 355 58.70 -9.65 -19.87
CA MET A 355 59.45 -9.35 -21.09
C MET A 355 59.86 -7.86 -21.19
N VAL A 356 59.05 -6.95 -20.67
CA VAL A 356 59.37 -5.51 -20.63
C VAL A 356 60.35 -5.16 -19.51
N SER A 357 60.46 -5.97 -18.46
CA SER A 357 61.33 -5.70 -17.31
C SER A 357 62.76 -6.23 -17.41
N GLY A 358 63.18 -6.79 -18.55
CA GLY A 358 64.60 -7.01 -18.88
C GLY A 358 65.52 -7.43 -17.72
N GLU A 359 65.24 -8.54 -17.05
CA GLU A 359 66.19 -9.20 -16.15
C GLU A 359 66.48 -10.60 -16.71
N ALA A 360 67.72 -10.78 -17.16
CA ALA A 360 68.29 -12.06 -17.52
C ALA A 360 68.46 -12.89 -16.24
N ALA A 361 67.97 -14.12 -16.25
CA ALA A 361 68.39 -15.14 -15.30
C ALA A 361 69.06 -16.27 -16.09
N THR A 362 70.36 -16.38 -15.88
CA THR A 362 71.22 -17.51 -16.20
C THR A 362 70.64 -18.81 -15.65
N MET A 363 70.77 -19.87 -16.45
CA MET A 363 70.69 -21.27 -16.00
C MET A 363 71.72 -21.52 -14.90
N ASP A 364 71.29 -22.12 -13.79
CA ASP A 364 72.10 -23.07 -13.04
C ASP A 364 71.18 -24.15 -12.45
N ASP A 365 71.64 -25.39 -12.53
CA ASP A 365 70.92 -26.63 -12.25
C ASP A 365 70.89 -26.99 -10.75
N ASN A 366 69.81 -27.69 -10.37
CA ASN A 366 69.74 -28.85 -9.46
C ASN A 366 69.22 -28.69 -8.00
N ALA A 367 68.36 -29.66 -7.64
CA ALA A 367 67.78 -30.03 -6.33
C ALA A 367 66.72 -29.05 -5.77
N GLU A 368 65.50 -29.41 -5.38
CA GLU A 368 64.98 -30.64 -4.75
C GLU A 368 63.50 -30.88 -5.12
N GLU A 369 63.09 -32.15 -5.09
CA GLU A 369 61.69 -32.56 -4.91
C GLU A 369 61.16 -31.97 -3.60
N GLU A 370 60.10 -31.16 -3.66
CA GLU A 370 59.10 -31.12 -2.58
C GLU A 370 57.70 -31.14 -3.20
N SER A 371 57.07 -32.29 -2.98
CA SER A 371 55.64 -32.50 -2.93
C SER A 371 55.00 -31.63 -1.84
N GLU A 372 54.00 -30.85 -2.21
CA GLU A 372 52.85 -30.48 -1.38
C GLU A 372 51.66 -30.82 -2.30
N GLU A 373 51.06 -32.02 -2.25
CA GLU A 373 50.16 -32.53 -1.19
C GLU A 373 49.32 -31.41 -0.56
N ASP A 374 48.10 -31.31 -1.08
CA ASP A 374 46.85 -31.21 -0.37
C ASP A 374 46.71 -30.14 0.72
N ASP A 375 46.05 -29.04 0.35
CA ASP A 375 44.96 -28.48 1.16
C ASP A 375 43.68 -28.65 0.34
N ASP A 376 43.09 -29.84 0.42
CA ASP A 376 41.65 -29.98 0.39
C ASP A 376 41.11 -29.27 1.65
N ASP A 377 40.54 -28.08 1.47
CA ASP A 377 39.42 -27.64 2.29
C ASP A 377 38.33 -27.11 1.35
N ASP A 378 37.36 -28.00 1.17
CA ASP A 378 36.02 -27.87 0.61
C ASP A 378 35.44 -26.44 0.52
N GLU A 379 35.07 -26.02 -0.68
CA GLU A 379 33.82 -25.25 -0.85
C GLU A 379 33.23 -25.46 -2.25
N ALA A 380 32.41 -26.49 -2.37
CA ALA A 380 31.50 -26.66 -3.50
C ALA A 380 30.61 -25.40 -3.63
N PRO A 381 30.34 -24.89 -4.84
CA PRO A 381 29.28 -23.91 -5.00
C PRO A 381 27.95 -24.59 -4.71
N GLU A 382 27.38 -24.28 -3.55
CA GLU A 382 26.07 -24.74 -3.12
C GLU A 382 25.03 -24.56 -4.23
N VAL A 383 24.37 -25.68 -4.53
CA VAL A 383 23.06 -25.70 -5.19
C VAL A 383 22.09 -24.98 -4.25
N PRO A 384 21.25 -24.02 -4.71
CA PRO A 384 20.18 -23.53 -3.86
C PRO A 384 19.12 -24.64 -3.77
N SER A 385 19.26 -25.51 -2.78
CA SER A 385 18.23 -26.46 -2.38
C SER A 385 17.22 -25.74 -1.50
N SER A 386 15.97 -25.88 -1.89
CA SER A 386 14.79 -25.66 -1.06
C SER A 386 14.88 -26.38 0.29
N ALA A 387 14.75 -25.64 1.41
CA ALA A 387 13.77 -25.88 2.50
C ALA A 387 14.15 -25.19 3.82
N GLY A 388 13.16 -24.54 4.45
CA GLY A 388 12.96 -24.55 5.91
C GLY A 388 13.90 -23.69 6.77
N PHE A 389 13.42 -22.52 7.17
CA PHE A 389 13.90 -21.83 8.37
C PHE A 389 13.51 -22.62 9.65
N PRO A 390 14.44 -22.93 10.56
CA PRO A 390 14.13 -23.02 11.98
C PRO A 390 14.20 -21.61 12.57
N LEU A 391 13.05 -21.12 13.02
CA LEU A 391 12.96 -19.96 13.89
C LEU A 391 13.41 -20.40 15.28
N ASP A 392 14.60 -19.99 15.72
CA ASP A 392 14.82 -19.83 17.15
C ASP A 392 14.10 -18.55 17.60
N PRO A 393 13.29 -18.62 18.68
CA PRO A 393 12.49 -17.50 19.15
C PRO A 393 13.37 -16.40 19.74
N PRO A 394 12.92 -15.12 19.69
CA PRO A 394 13.60 -14.03 20.37
C PRO A 394 13.57 -14.24 21.89
N PRO A 395 14.56 -13.70 22.64
CA PRO A 395 14.56 -13.78 24.10
C PRO A 395 13.36 -13.01 24.67
N ASP A 396 12.56 -13.68 25.49
CA ASP A 396 11.45 -13.07 26.22
C ASP A 396 11.96 -12.00 27.20
N PRO A 397 11.32 -10.83 27.26
CA PRO A 397 11.64 -9.80 28.24
C PRO A 397 10.85 -10.02 29.54
N LEU A 398 10.82 -11.22 30.11
CA LEU A 398 10.12 -11.49 31.38
C LEU A 398 10.74 -12.67 32.15
N ASP A 399 11.95 -12.49 32.68
CA ASP A 399 12.41 -13.28 33.83
C ASP A 399 12.82 -12.32 34.95
N GLY A 400 11.90 -12.11 35.89
CA GLY A 400 12.08 -11.20 37.03
C GLY A 400 10.82 -10.80 37.79
N ILE A 401 9.66 -11.44 37.54
CA ILE A 401 8.44 -11.18 38.30
C ILE A 401 7.93 -12.49 38.90
N ASP A 402 7.99 -12.56 40.23
CA ASP A 402 7.46 -13.64 41.06
C ASP A 402 5.93 -13.51 41.17
N TRP A 403 5.21 -14.47 40.57
CA TRP A 403 3.74 -14.50 40.51
C TRP A 403 3.09 -15.27 41.67
N SER A 404 3.85 -15.61 42.72
CA SER A 404 3.31 -16.37 43.85
C SER A 404 2.28 -15.61 44.72
N ASN A 405 1.95 -14.34 44.42
CA ASN A 405 1.05 -13.51 45.25
C ASN A 405 -0.09 -12.77 44.52
N ALA A 406 -0.48 -13.14 43.29
CA ALA A 406 -1.47 -12.35 42.53
C ALA A 406 -2.91 -12.91 42.48
N PHE A 407 -3.24 -13.97 43.21
CA PHE A 407 -4.63 -14.42 43.39
C PHE A 407 -4.92 -14.71 44.87
N GLN A 408 -5.23 -13.64 45.60
CA GLN A 408 -6.09 -13.61 46.78
C GLN A 408 -7.08 -12.46 46.64
#